data_AF-A0A959ENI2-F1
#
_entry.id   AF-A0A959ENI2-F1
#
_cell.length_a   1.000
_cell.length_b   1.000
_cell.length_c   1.000
_cell.angle_alpha   90.00
_cell.angle_beta   90.00
_cell.angle_gamma   90.00
#
_symmetry.space_group_name_H-M   'P 1'
#
loop_
_entity.id
_entity.type
_entity.pdbx_description
1 polymer ?
#
loop_
_entity_poly.entity_id
_entity_poly.type
_entity_poly.pdbx_seq_one_letter_code
_entity_poly.pdbx_strand_id
1 'polypeptide(L)'
;ADDRLTGRFIVDYYYDDLFVASIHPNGKTHWRNILHKRQYSQDDDAVYSSYFLLKTPYNLRLLFNDEIKYENTVSEYVIQGNGHFDRNAVMSTENQKLRLRFTDAIQVASNALIVPSERRNRLKLVKVTY
;
A
#
# COMPACT_ATOMS: atom_id res chain seq x y z
N ALA A 1 -11.03 29.97 36.16
CA ALA A 1 -11.21 28.61 35.62
C ALA A 1 -11.42 28.77 34.13
N ASP A 2 -10.37 28.55 33.34
CA ASP A 2 -10.38 28.70 31.88
C ASP A 2 -10.84 27.36 31.29
N ASP A 3 -12.14 27.27 31.03
CA ASP A 3 -12.76 26.13 30.35
C ASP A 3 -12.52 26.29 28.85
N ARG A 4 -11.29 25.98 28.42
CA ARG A 4 -10.97 25.92 27.00
C ARG A 4 -11.70 24.72 26.43
N LEU A 5 -12.63 25.00 25.52
CA LEU A 5 -13.14 24.09 24.50
C LEU A 5 -11.94 23.45 23.79
N THR A 6 -11.41 22.38 24.36
CA THR A 6 -10.37 21.55 23.76
C THR A 6 -11.05 20.62 22.78
N GLY A 7 -11.51 21.18 21.67
CA GLY A 7 -11.97 20.39 20.53
C GLY A 7 -10.84 19.46 20.14
N ARG A 8 -11.06 18.14 20.25
CA ARG A 8 -10.13 17.15 19.71
C ARG A 8 -10.12 17.33 18.20
N PHE A 9 -9.00 17.78 17.65
CA PHE A 9 -8.79 17.75 16.21
C PHE A 9 -8.65 16.30 15.77
N ILE A 10 -9.41 15.94 14.74
CA ILE A 10 -9.37 14.64 14.09
C ILE A 10 -8.80 14.86 12.70
N VAL A 11 -7.85 14.02 12.29
CA VAL A 11 -7.29 14.05 10.94
C VAL A 11 -7.70 12.80 10.18
N ASP A 12 -8.37 13.00 9.05
CA ASP A 12 -8.73 11.95 8.12
C ASP A 12 -7.71 11.86 6.98
N TYR A 13 -7.30 10.64 6.64
CA TYR A 13 -6.39 10.35 5.54
C TYR A 13 -7.09 9.56 4.45
N TYR A 14 -6.89 9.99 3.21
CA TYR A 14 -7.43 9.34 2.02
C TYR A 14 -6.29 9.04 1.05
N TYR A 15 -6.06 7.76 0.79
CA TYR A 15 -5.10 7.27 -0.19
C TYR A 15 -5.87 6.45 -1.20
N ASP A 16 -6.52 7.12 -2.12
CA ASP A 16 -7.28 6.45 -3.17
C ASP A 16 -6.37 6.21 -4.39
N ASP A 17 -6.99 5.82 -5.51
CA ASP A 17 -6.48 5.68 -6.87
C ASP A 17 -4.98 5.90 -7.13
N LEU A 18 -4.37 4.97 -7.89
CA LEU A 18 -3.01 5.11 -8.41
C LEU A 18 -3.04 5.48 -9.89
N PHE A 19 -2.44 6.61 -10.25
CA PHE A 19 -2.20 6.97 -11.64
C PHE A 19 -0.86 6.41 -12.10
N VAL A 20 -0.87 5.57 -13.14
CA VAL A 20 0.35 4.97 -13.69
C VAL A 20 0.45 5.28 -15.17
N ALA A 21 1.61 5.73 -15.61
CA ALA A 21 1.87 6.03 -17.02
C ALA A 21 3.25 5.53 -17.45
N SER A 22 3.32 5.09 -18.71
CA SER A 22 4.57 4.83 -19.42
C SER A 22 4.74 5.88 -20.51
N ILE A 23 5.93 6.45 -20.61
CA ILE A 23 6.26 7.52 -21.56
C ILE A 23 7.48 7.06 -22.38
N HIS A 24 7.40 7.17 -23.70
CA HIS A 24 8.52 6.88 -24.58
C HIS A 24 9.63 7.93 -24.43
N PRO A 25 10.89 7.62 -24.80
CA PRO A 25 12.00 8.59 -24.71
C PRO A 25 11.77 9.89 -25.50
N ASN A 26 10.89 9.88 -26.51
CA ASN A 26 10.50 11.06 -27.29
C ASN A 26 9.40 11.91 -26.62
N GLY A 27 9.01 11.59 -25.39
CA GLY A 27 7.97 12.30 -24.63
C GLY A 27 6.53 11.90 -24.96
N LYS A 28 6.29 11.01 -25.93
CA LYS A 28 4.93 10.53 -26.25
C LYS A 28 4.47 9.51 -25.21
N THR A 29 3.22 9.62 -24.76
CA THR A 29 2.60 8.58 -23.92
C THR A 29 2.58 7.25 -24.66
N HIS A 30 3.08 6.19 -24.00
CA HIS A 30 2.91 4.82 -24.46
C HIS A 30 1.54 4.31 -24.02
N TRP A 31 1.28 4.34 -22.71
CA TRP A 31 -0.01 4.00 -22.10
C TRP A 31 -0.17 4.71 -20.76
N ARG A 32 -1.42 4.79 -20.28
CA ARG A 32 -1.78 5.35 -18.98
C ARG A 32 -2.95 4.56 -18.39
N ASN A 33 -2.96 4.35 -17.08
CA ASN A 33 -4.02 3.66 -16.36
C ASN A 33 -4.32 4.36 -15.03
N ILE A 34 -5.55 4.20 -14.56
CA ILE A 34 -5.97 4.51 -13.19
C ILE A 34 -6.27 3.18 -12.52
N LEU A 35 -5.58 2.89 -11.42
CA LEU A 35 -5.76 1.68 -10.64
C LEU A 35 -6.55 2.03 -9.38
N HIS A 36 -7.78 1.53 -9.31
CA HIS A 36 -8.71 1.93 -8.26
C HIS A 36 -8.47 1.21 -6.94
N LYS A 37 -7.99 1.95 -5.95
CA LYS A 37 -7.97 1.52 -4.54
C LYS A 37 -8.66 2.56 -3.69
N ARG A 38 -9.18 2.15 -2.53
CA ARG A 38 -9.80 3.06 -1.56
C ARG A 38 -9.26 2.78 -0.18
N GLN A 39 -8.51 3.73 0.39
CA GLN A 39 -7.95 3.59 1.72
C GLN A 39 -8.32 4.82 2.54
N TYR A 40 -9.04 4.57 3.63
CA TYR A 40 -9.44 5.59 4.58
C TYR A 40 -8.91 5.21 5.97
N SER A 41 -8.30 6.18 6.65
CA SER A 41 -7.88 6.05 8.03
C SER A 41 -8.01 7.37 8.78
N GLN A 42 -7.96 7.30 10.10
CA GLN A 42 -8.15 8.43 10.99
C GLN A 42 -7.14 8.38 12.13
N ASP A 43 -6.54 9.52 12.46
CA ASP A 43 -5.61 9.71 13.59
C ASP A 43 -4.46 8.67 13.63
N ASP A 44 -3.97 8.22 12.46
CA ASP A 44 -2.91 7.20 12.36
C ASP A 44 -1.70 7.62 11.51
N ASP A 45 -1.56 8.91 11.22
CA ASP A 45 -0.50 9.48 10.38
C ASP A 45 -0.38 8.82 8.99
N ALA A 46 -1.47 8.20 8.50
CA ALA A 46 -1.50 7.39 7.27
C ALA A 46 -0.49 6.24 7.23
N VAL A 47 -0.01 5.77 8.38
CA VAL A 47 1.12 4.85 8.46
C VAL A 47 0.84 3.45 7.87
N TYR A 48 -0.43 3.05 7.77
CA TYR A 48 -0.86 1.79 7.15
C TYR A 48 -1.44 1.98 5.74
N SER A 49 -1.52 3.22 5.26
CA SER A 49 -2.07 3.59 3.96
C SER A 49 -1.01 3.50 2.86
N SER A 50 -1.32 4.01 1.67
CA SER A 50 -0.45 3.96 0.49
C SER A 50 -0.18 2.52 0.01
N TYR A 51 0.93 2.35 -0.71
CA TYR A 51 1.34 1.13 -1.38
C TYR A 51 2.86 1.00 -1.36
N PHE A 52 3.35 -0.22 -1.65
CA PHE A 52 4.74 -0.50 -1.94
C PHE A 52 4.91 -0.92 -3.40
N LEU A 53 5.91 -0.37 -4.09
CA LEU A 53 6.29 -0.79 -5.44
C LEU A 53 7.43 -1.81 -5.39
N LEU A 54 7.11 -3.08 -5.67
CA LEU A 54 8.08 -4.12 -5.94
C LEU A 54 8.36 -4.18 -7.44
N LYS A 55 9.63 -3.98 -7.82
CA LYS A 55 10.09 -4.05 -9.21
C LYS A 55 10.62 -5.45 -9.49
N THR A 56 9.92 -6.20 -10.33
CA THR A 56 10.38 -7.53 -10.79
C THR A 56 10.82 -7.46 -12.26
N PRO A 57 11.55 -8.46 -12.78
CA PRO A 57 12.01 -8.45 -14.16
C PRO A 57 10.90 -8.35 -15.22
N TYR A 58 9.72 -8.92 -14.94
CA TYR A 58 8.61 -9.01 -15.91
C TYR A 58 7.45 -8.04 -15.61
N ASN A 59 7.30 -7.60 -14.37
CA ASN A 59 6.12 -6.85 -13.92
C ASN A 59 6.49 -5.82 -12.85
N LEU A 60 5.70 -4.75 -12.77
CA LEU A 60 5.63 -3.93 -11.56
C LEU A 60 4.52 -4.48 -10.66
N ARG A 61 4.81 -4.67 -9.38
CA ARG A 61 3.84 -5.13 -8.38
C ARG A 61 3.61 -4.03 -7.36
N LEU A 62 2.37 -3.57 -7.23
CA LEU A 62 1.97 -2.55 -6.25
C LEU A 62 1.19 -3.23 -5.14
N LEU A 63 1.82 -3.44 -3.98
CA LEU A 63 1.18 -4.09 -2.83
C LEU A 63 0.60 -3.05 -1.88
N PHE A 64 -0.59 -3.29 -1.34
CA PHE A 64 -1.26 -2.37 -0.42
C PHE A 64 -2.27 -3.10 0.48
N ASN A 65 -2.67 -2.44 1.56
CA ASN A 65 -3.80 -2.87 2.38
C ASN A 65 -5.11 -2.38 1.75
N ASP A 66 -6.10 -3.25 1.53
CA ASP A 66 -7.43 -2.83 1.06
C ASP A 66 -8.18 -2.08 2.15
N GLU A 67 -8.10 -2.55 3.38
CA GLU A 67 -8.72 -1.94 4.55
C GLU A 67 -7.68 -1.46 5.56
N ILE A 68 -7.87 -0.28 6.13
CA ILE A 68 -7.05 0.20 7.26
C ILE A 68 -7.66 -0.28 8.59
N LYS A 69 -7.72 -1.61 8.75
CA LYS A 69 -8.34 -2.31 9.88
C LYS A 69 -7.45 -3.44 10.40
N TYR A 70 -7.84 -4.06 11.51
CA TYR A 70 -7.14 -5.23 12.04
C TYR A 70 -7.33 -6.49 11.19
N GLU A 71 -8.50 -6.61 10.58
CA GLU A 71 -8.82 -7.62 9.60
C GLU A 71 -8.82 -6.89 8.26
N ASN A 72 -7.87 -7.28 7.42
CA ASN A 72 -7.55 -6.61 6.17
C ASN A 72 -7.11 -7.64 5.14
N THR A 73 -7.48 -7.38 3.89
CA THR A 73 -6.94 -8.06 2.72
C THR A 73 -5.74 -7.28 2.19
N VAL A 74 -4.60 -7.94 2.09
CA VAL A 74 -3.48 -7.41 1.30
C VAL A 74 -3.77 -7.69 -0.16
N SER A 75 -3.87 -6.63 -0.95
CA SER A 75 -4.05 -6.71 -2.39
C SER A 75 -2.80 -6.26 -3.13
N GLU A 76 -2.70 -6.69 -4.38
CA GLU A 76 -1.71 -6.20 -5.31
C GLU A 76 -2.32 -5.83 -6.66
N TYR A 77 -1.70 -4.85 -7.33
CA TYR A 77 -1.78 -4.71 -8.77
C TYR A 77 -0.51 -5.25 -9.42
N VAL A 78 -0.66 -6.08 -10.45
CA VAL A 78 0.45 -6.56 -11.28
C VAL A 78 0.36 -5.89 -12.64
N ILE A 79 1.31 -5.02 -12.97
CA ILE A 79 1.32 -4.23 -14.20
C ILE A 79 2.39 -4.77 -15.14
N GLN A 80 1.99 -5.06 -16.38
CA GLN A 80 2.86 -5.51 -17.45
C GLN A 80 3.40 -4.33 -18.27
N GLY A 81 4.48 -4.53 -19.03
CA GLY A 81 5.14 -3.48 -19.81
C GLY A 81 4.26 -2.83 -20.90
N ASN A 82 3.20 -3.50 -21.33
CA ASN A 82 2.21 -3.00 -22.30
C ASN A 82 1.05 -2.21 -21.65
N GLY A 83 1.04 -2.07 -20.33
CA GLY A 83 -0.01 -1.40 -19.58
C GLY A 83 -1.20 -2.28 -19.22
N HIS A 84 -1.21 -3.57 -19.56
CA HIS A 84 -2.17 -4.50 -18.99
C HIS A 84 -1.91 -4.68 -17.49
N PHE A 85 -2.97 -4.83 -16.71
CA PHE A 85 -2.84 -5.05 -15.28
C PHE A 85 -3.91 -5.98 -14.73
N ASP A 86 -3.55 -6.71 -13.68
CA ASP A 86 -4.42 -7.57 -12.89
C ASP A 86 -4.46 -7.08 -11.44
N ARG A 87 -5.58 -7.30 -10.75
CA ARG A 87 -5.71 -7.08 -9.30
C ARG A 87 -5.89 -8.42 -8.60
N ASN A 88 -5.02 -8.74 -7.65
CA ASN A 88 -5.06 -10.00 -6.91
C ASN A 88 -5.14 -9.75 -5.40
N ALA A 89 -5.85 -10.63 -4.69
CA ALA A 89 -5.70 -10.74 -3.24
C ALA A 89 -4.47 -11.62 -2.93
N VAL A 90 -3.51 -11.07 -2.18
CA VAL A 90 -2.26 -11.75 -1.83
C VAL A 90 -2.43 -12.57 -0.55
N MET A 91 -3.05 -11.98 0.47
CA MET A 91 -3.32 -12.67 1.74
C MET A 91 -4.38 -11.95 2.57
N SER A 92 -5.03 -12.70 3.46
CA SER A 92 -5.79 -12.12 4.58
C SER A 92 -4.89 -12.00 5.82
N THR A 93 -5.06 -10.90 6.55
CA THR A 93 -4.41 -10.68 7.87
C THR A 93 -5.27 -11.19 9.03
N GLU A 94 -6.47 -11.70 8.76
CA GLU A 94 -7.38 -12.27 9.75
C GLU A 94 -6.69 -13.36 10.55
N ASN A 95 -6.79 -13.29 11.89
CA ASN A 95 -6.14 -14.21 12.83
C ASN A 95 -4.59 -14.24 12.78
N GLN A 96 -3.93 -13.53 11.85
CA GLN A 96 -2.46 -13.47 11.74
C GLN A 96 -1.82 -12.49 12.73
N LYS A 97 -2.64 -11.60 13.30
CA LYS A 97 -2.19 -10.52 14.19
C LYS A 97 -1.12 -9.66 13.51
N LEU A 98 -1.38 -9.27 12.27
CA LEU A 98 -0.53 -8.41 11.44
C LEU A 98 -1.20 -7.06 11.22
N ARG A 99 -0.40 -6.01 11.01
CA ARG A 99 -0.85 -4.69 10.57
C ARG A 99 0.28 -4.06 9.76
N LEU A 100 0.24 -4.30 8.46
CA LEU A 100 1.37 -4.09 7.55
C LEU A 100 1.52 -2.61 7.18
N ARG A 101 2.75 -2.10 7.24
CA ARG A 101 3.12 -0.73 6.88
C ARG A 101 3.85 -0.75 5.55
N PHE A 102 3.10 -0.76 4.44
CA PHE A 102 3.69 -0.85 3.09
C PHE A 102 4.55 0.37 2.73
N THR A 103 4.24 1.54 3.30
CA THR A 103 5.04 2.77 3.17
C THR A 103 6.48 2.60 3.69
N ASP A 104 6.69 1.71 4.65
CA ASP A 104 7.99 1.42 5.27
C ASP A 104 8.63 0.12 4.76
N ALA A 105 8.04 -0.51 3.75
CA ALA A 105 8.57 -1.73 3.19
C ALA A 105 9.84 -1.47 2.37
N ILE A 106 10.68 -2.49 2.25
CA ILE A 106 11.91 -2.44 1.46
C ILE A 106 12.03 -3.66 0.54
N GLN A 107 12.51 -3.43 -0.69
CA GLN A 107 12.82 -4.50 -1.62
C GLN A 107 14.23 -5.02 -1.30
N VAL A 108 14.36 -6.31 -0.99
CA VAL A 108 15.62 -6.94 -0.58
C VAL A 108 16.18 -7.91 -1.62
N ALA A 109 15.40 -8.24 -2.64
CA ALA A 109 15.83 -9.00 -3.82
C ALA A 109 14.97 -8.64 -5.04
N SER A 110 15.28 -9.17 -6.23
CA SER A 110 14.48 -8.96 -7.45
C SER A 110 13.04 -9.49 -7.35
N ASN A 111 12.77 -10.40 -6.40
CA ASN A 111 11.47 -11.03 -6.18
C ASN A 111 11.03 -11.02 -4.71
N ALA A 112 11.70 -10.26 -3.84
CA ALA A 112 11.40 -10.28 -2.41
C ALA A 112 11.39 -8.91 -1.76
N LEU A 113 10.48 -8.73 -0.81
CA LEU A 113 10.39 -7.55 0.05
C LEU A 113 10.27 -7.94 1.53
N ILE A 114 10.62 -7.00 2.39
CA ILE A 114 10.33 -7.03 3.83
C ILE A 114 9.34 -5.92 4.13
N VAL A 115 8.24 -6.27 4.81
CA VAL A 115 7.21 -5.34 5.25
C VAL A 115 7.16 -5.33 6.77
N PRO A 116 7.38 -4.18 7.43
CA PRO A 116 7.12 -4.04 8.85
C PRO A 116 5.63 -4.24 9.15
N SER A 117 5.33 -4.98 10.20
CA SER A 117 4.01 -5.08 10.80
C SER A 117 4.07 -4.60 12.23
N GLU A 118 3.33 -3.57 12.58
CA GLU A 118 3.30 -3.02 13.93
C GLU A 118 1.91 -3.10 14.54
N ARG A 119 1.77 -3.84 15.62
CA ARG A 119 0.48 -3.97 16.33
C ARG A 119 0.71 -4.00 17.83
N ARG A 120 0.06 -3.09 18.56
CA ARG A 120 0.16 -2.98 20.03
C ARG A 120 1.63 -2.93 20.50
N ASN A 121 2.42 -2.03 19.90
CA ASN A 121 3.85 -1.84 20.16
C ASN A 121 4.71 -3.10 19.97
N ARG A 122 4.25 -4.06 19.16
CA ARG A 122 5.05 -5.21 18.75
C ARG A 122 5.33 -5.13 17.26
N LEU A 123 6.62 -5.04 16.95
CA LEU A 123 7.14 -5.12 15.58
C LEU A 123 7.30 -6.58 15.18
N LYS A 124 6.81 -6.91 13.98
CA LYS A 124 7.12 -8.13 13.24
C LYS A 124 7.65 -7.73 11.87
N LEU A 125 8.61 -8.49 11.34
CA LEU A 125 9.06 -8.33 9.96
C LEU A 125 8.46 -9.46 9.12
N VAL A 126 7.69 -9.09 8.10
CA VAL A 126 7.05 -10.05 7.19
C VAL A 126 7.84 -10.06 5.89
N LYS A 127 8.38 -11.23 5.52
CA LYS A 127 9.02 -11.44 4.23
C LYS A 127 7.98 -11.95 3.23
N VAL A 128 7.91 -11.31 2.08
CA VAL A 128 7.11 -11.74 0.93
C VAL A 128 8.06 -12.08 -0.20
N THR A 129 7.87 -13.24 -0.84
CA THR A 129 8.69 -13.73 -1.96
C THR A 129 7.77 -14.21 -3.08
N TYR A 130 8.08 -13.81 -4.31
CA TYR A 130 7.36 -14.15 -5.53
C TYR A 130 8.13 -15.11 -6.42
#